data_AF-A0A972XBL6-F1
#
_entry.id   AF-A0A972XBL6-F1
#
_cell.length_a   1.000
_cell.length_b   1.000
_cell.length_c   1.000
_cell.angle_alpha   90.00
_cell.angle_beta   90.00
_cell.angle_gamma   90.00
#
_symmetry.space_group_name_H-M   'P 1'
#
loop_
_entity.id
_entity.type
_entity.pdbx_description
1 polymer ?
#
loop_
_entity_poly.entity_id
_entity_poly.type
_entity_poly.pdbx_seq_one_letter_code
_entity_poly.pdbx_strand_id
1 'polypeptide(L)' 'KEEIGPPFMEGIEIEGRFAIIYSRYDISCALEHQASLSCDGYVEEDAAKLAINAVLYAMLQSLSSE' A
#
# COMPACT_ATOMS: atom_id res chain seq x y z
N LYS A 1 8.85 8.59 -15.26
CA LYS A 1 9.80 9.52 -14.61
C LYS A 1 9.85 9.09 -13.17
N GLU A 2 11.03 8.79 -12.64
CA GLU A 2 11.15 8.32 -11.26
C GLU A 2 10.84 9.49 -10.31
N GLU A 3 9.86 9.30 -9.42
CA GLU A 3 9.44 10.28 -8.44
C GLU A 3 9.87 9.82 -7.06
N ILE A 4 10.75 10.58 -6.42
CA ILE A 4 11.21 10.33 -5.05
C ILE A 4 10.40 11.22 -4.12
N GLY A 5 9.67 10.61 -3.20
CA GLY A 5 8.83 11.32 -2.24
C GLY A 5 8.11 10.37 -1.28
N PRO A 6 7.26 10.92 -0.41
CA PRO A 6 6.38 10.10 0.43
C PRO A 6 5.50 9.19 -0.44
N PRO A 7 5.19 7.96 0.01
CA PRO A 7 4.26 7.11 -0.70
C PRO A 7 2.87 7.77 -0.73
N PHE A 8 2.17 7.58 -1.84
CA PHE A 8 0.82 8.09 -2.04
C PHE A 8 -0.18 6.94 -2.05
N MET A 9 -1.18 7.04 -1.18
CA MET A 9 -2.28 6.09 -1.04
C MET A 9 -3.58 6.89 -0.96
N GLU A 10 -4.62 6.39 -1.59
CA GLU A 10 -5.98 6.90 -1.47
C GLU A 10 -6.76 5.97 -0.54
N GLY A 11 -7.79 6.49 0.15
CA GLY A 11 -8.55 5.66 1.08
C GLY A 11 -10.00 6.09 1.21
N ILE A 12 -10.86 5.13 1.53
CA ILE A 12 -12.25 5.38 1.94
C ILE A 12 -12.37 5.08 3.42
N GLU A 13 -12.81 6.08 4.16
CA GLU A 13 -13.00 6.00 5.60
C GLU A 13 -14.46 5.68 5.93
N ILE A 14 -14.65 4.74 6.86
CA ILE A 14 -15.94 4.40 7.46
C ILE A 14 -15.72 4.39 8.98
N GLU A 15 -16.42 5.27 9.70
CA GLU A 15 -16.37 5.34 11.16
C GLU A 15 -14.95 5.51 11.72
N GLY A 16 -14.14 6.44 11.20
CA GLY A 16 -12.78 6.67 11.73
C GLY A 16 -11.72 5.69 11.21
N ARG A 17 -12.10 4.76 10.33
CA ARG A 17 -11.24 3.66 9.86
C ARG A 17 -11.17 3.62 8.35
N PHE A 18 -9.98 3.47 7.77
CA PHE A 18 -9.83 3.21 6.35
C PHE A 18 -10.32 1.79 6.05
N ALA A 19 -11.55 1.69 5.53
CA ALA A 19 -12.15 0.44 5.09
C ALA A 19 -11.59 0.00 3.73
N ILE A 20 -11.12 0.95 2.92
CA ILE A 20 -10.45 0.70 1.65
C ILE A 20 -9.18 1.54 1.63
N ILE A 21 -8.06 0.92 1.24
CA ILE A 21 -6.79 1.58 0.89
C ILE A 21 -6.48 1.21 -0.55
N TYR A 22 -6.28 2.22 -1.40
CA TYR A 22 -6.02 2.08 -2.82
C TYR A 22 -4.66 2.68 -3.15
N SER A 23 -3.85 1.87 -3.84
CA SER A 23 -2.57 2.32 -4.40
C SER A 23 -2.75 2.61 -5.87
N ARG A 24 -2.61 3.89 -6.26
CA ARG A 24 -2.60 4.28 -7.68
C ARG A 24 -1.39 3.73 -8.42
N TYR A 25 -0.25 3.72 -7.75
CA TYR A 25 0.98 3.14 -8.26
C TYR A 25 0.98 1.65 -7.94
N ASP A 26 1.25 0.80 -8.92
CA ASP A 26 1.17 -0.64 -8.71
C ASP A 26 2.15 -1.09 -7.62
N ILE A 27 1.67 -1.98 -6.72
CA ILE A 27 2.49 -2.69 -5.74
C ILE A 27 2.57 -4.19 -6.06
N SER A 28 1.68 -4.71 -6.90
CA SER A 28 1.52 -6.15 -7.14
C SER A 28 2.71 -6.72 -7.92
N CYS A 29 3.10 -6.11 -9.05
CA CYS A 29 4.27 -6.53 -9.82
C CYS A 29 5.53 -6.66 -8.94
N ALA A 30 5.73 -5.66 -8.07
CA ALA A 30 6.87 -5.56 -7.20
C ALA A 30 6.88 -6.68 -6.15
N LEU A 31 5.72 -7.03 -5.58
CA LEU A 31 5.58 -8.11 -4.61
C LEU A 31 5.68 -9.52 -5.24
N GLU A 32 5.33 -9.65 -6.51
CA GLU A 32 5.45 -10.91 -7.26
C GLU A 32 6.89 -11.22 -7.70
N HIS A 33 7.84 -10.33 -7.40
CA HIS A 33 9.22 -10.35 -7.93
C HIS A 33 9.28 -10.47 -9.48
N GLN A 34 8.20 -10.07 -10.16
CA GLN A 34 8.13 -9.99 -11.62
C GLN A 34 8.25 -8.53 -12.02
N ALA A 35 9.46 -7.98 -11.85
CA ALA A 35 9.81 -6.69 -12.41
C ALA A 35 9.89 -6.81 -13.94
N SER A 36 8.75 -6.74 -14.62
CA SER A 36 8.72 -6.50 -16.06
C SER A 36 9.20 -5.06 -16.31
N LEU A 37 9.88 -4.81 -17.43
CA LEU A 37 10.30 -3.47 -17.86
C LEU A 37 9.13 -2.48 -18.00
N SER A 38 7.90 -2.97 -17.92
CA SER A 38 6.63 -2.28 -18.10
C SER A 38 5.80 -2.12 -16.81
N CYS A 39 6.31 -2.54 -15.64
CA CYS A 39 5.59 -2.27 -14.39
C CYS A 39 5.89 -0.85 -13.91
N ASP A 40 4.96 0.06 -14.18
CA ASP A 40 4.95 1.41 -13.63
C ASP A 40 4.36 1.37 -12.22
N GLY A 41 5.23 1.31 -11.21
CA GLY A 41 4.82 1.14 -9.82
C GLY A 41 5.93 1.43 -8.82
N TYR A 42 5.71 1.01 -7.57
CA TYR A 42 6.73 1.12 -6.53
C TYR A 42 7.88 0.14 -6.78
N VAL A 43 9.08 0.51 -6.33
CA VAL A 43 10.20 -0.42 -6.22
C VAL A 43 9.89 -1.48 -5.16
N GLU A 44 10.46 -2.67 -5.31
CA GLU A 44 10.21 -3.85 -4.46
C GLU A 44 10.29 -3.54 -2.96
N GLU A 45 11.34 -2.82 -2.53
CA GLU A 45 11.54 -2.48 -1.12
C GLU A 45 10.38 -1.65 -0.55
N ASP A 46 9.90 -0.66 -1.32
CA ASP A 46 8.83 0.23 -0.86
C ASP A 46 7.46 -0.43 -0.98
N ALA A 47 7.22 -1.22 -2.03
CA ALA A 47 6.02 -2.02 -2.17
C ALA A 47 5.85 -2.98 -0.98
N ALA A 48 6.94 -3.65 -0.56
CA ALA A 48 6.93 -4.54 0.60
C ALA A 48 6.56 -3.81 1.89
N LYS A 49 7.17 -2.64 2.15
CA LYS A 49 6.85 -1.82 3.34
C LYS A 49 5.38 -1.39 3.33
N LEU A 50 4.86 -0.93 2.19
CA LEU A 50 3.48 -0.48 2.06
C LEU A 50 2.48 -1.63 2.28
N ALA A 51 2.73 -2.80 1.68
CA ALA A 51 1.88 -3.96 1.83
C ALA A 51 1.83 -4.45 3.29
N ILE A 52 2.99 -4.56 3.95
CA ILE A 52 3.07 -4.96 5.36
C ILE A 52 2.31 -3.97 6.24
N ASN A 53 2.50 -2.67 6.05
CA ASN A 53 1.81 -1.65 6.83
C ASN A 53 0.29 -1.68 6.61
N ALA A 54 -0.18 -1.91 5.38
CA ALA A 54 -1.61 -2.04 5.09
C ALA A 54 -2.24 -3.26 5.79
N VAL A 55 -1.55 -4.41 5.78
CA VAL A 55 -2.00 -5.62 6.49
C VAL A 55 -1.99 -5.41 8.00
N LEU A 56 -0.91 -4.87 8.56
CA LEU A 56 -0.82 -4.56 9.99
C LEU A 56 -1.92 -3.59 10.43
N TYR A 57 -2.15 -2.54 9.65
CA TYR A 57 -3.23 -1.61 9.89
C TYR A 57 -4.57 -2.35 9.95
N ALA A 58 -4.90 -3.16 8.94
CA ALA A 58 -6.16 -3.91 8.90
C ALA A 58 -6.33 -4.90 10.07
N MET A 59 -5.24 -5.55 10.51
CA MET A 59 -5.29 -6.54 11.60
C MET A 59 -5.35 -5.91 13.00
N LEU A 60 -4.74 -4.74 13.20
CA LEU A 60 -4.64 -4.09 14.50
C LEU A 60 -5.87 -3.23 14.86
N GLN A 61 -6.82 -3.01 13.94
CA GLN A 61 -8.02 -2.21 14.21
C GLN A 61 -9.00 -2.83 15.22
N SER A 62 -8.84 -4.12 15.56
CA SER A 62 -9.71 -4.81 16.53
C SER A 62 -9.45 -4.41 17.99
N LEU A 63 -8.40 -3.62 18.25
CA LEU A 63 -8.00 -3.21 19.59
C LEU A 63 -8.66 -1.91 20.07
N SER A 64 -9.46 -1.23 19.23
CA SER A 64 -9.98 0.11 19.53
C SER A 64 -11.51 0.18 19.73
N SER A 65 -12.19 -0.94 19.95
CA SER A 65 -13.59 -0.94 20.37
C SER A 65 -13.68 -0.79 21.89
N GLU A 66 -13.63 0.45 22.36
CA GLU A 66 -14.09 0.87 23.69
C GLU A 66 -15.55 1.34 23.63
#